data_AF-A0A960PFX1-F1
#
_entry.id   AF-A0A960PFX1-F1
#
_cell.length_a   1.000
_cell.length_b   1.000
_cell.length_c   1.000
_cell.angle_alpha   90.00
_cell.angle_beta   90.00
_cell.angle_gamma   90.00
#
_symmetry.space_group_name_H-M   'P 1'
#
loop_
_entity.id
_entity.type
_entity.pdbx_description
1 polymer ?
#
loop_
_entity_poly.entity_id
_entity_poly.type
_entity_poly.pdbx_seq_one_letter_code
_entity_poly.pdbx_strand_id
1 'polypeptide(L)'
;MTSSQDDRHDRHDATADETAGATEDGSTCQNCGSADVGTDPVHRVYLSPEAPEDVDAAIIADEIERWCAACLANYPHQPVTAG
;
A
#
# COMPACT_ATOMS: atom_id res chain seq x y z
N MET A 1 32.63 18.60 -48.96
CA MET A 1 31.84 17.36 -49.09
C MET A 1 31.38 17.01 -47.69
N THR A 2 30.08 17.06 -47.46
CA THR A 2 29.42 17.13 -46.15
C THR A 2 29.50 15.77 -45.45
N SER A 3 30.16 15.72 -44.29
CA SER A 3 30.16 14.52 -43.44
C SER A 3 28.84 14.50 -42.67
N SER A 4 27.93 13.65 -43.18
CA SER A 4 26.59 13.42 -42.66
C SER A 4 26.65 12.96 -41.19
N GLN A 5 25.87 13.68 -40.40
CA GLN A 5 25.35 13.25 -39.12
C GLN A 5 24.38 12.09 -39.37
N ASP A 6 24.75 10.86 -39.01
CA ASP A 6 23.80 9.75 -38.88
C ASP A 6 24.41 8.69 -37.94
N ASP A 7 24.39 8.97 -36.63
CA ASP A 7 24.38 7.90 -35.63
C ASP A 7 23.38 8.33 -34.56
N ARG A 8 22.12 8.05 -34.91
CA ARG A 8 20.94 8.36 -34.12
C ARG A 8 20.91 7.40 -32.94
N HIS A 9 20.88 7.97 -31.74
CA HIS A 9 19.98 7.56 -30.65
C HIS A 9 19.58 6.07 -30.66
N ASP A 10 20.48 5.19 -30.21
CA ASP A 10 20.03 3.90 -29.69
C ASP A 10 19.37 4.18 -28.34
N ARG A 11 18.04 4.12 -28.39
CA ARG A 11 17.13 4.51 -27.32
C ARG A 11 17.32 3.61 -26.11
N HIS A 12 17.24 4.25 -24.94
CA HIS A 12 16.67 3.64 -23.74
C HIS A 12 15.44 2.80 -24.09
N ASP A 13 15.40 1.52 -23.71
CA ASP A 13 14.37 0.96 -22.84
C ASP A 13 14.66 -0.53 -22.59
N ALA A 14 15.25 -0.83 -21.43
CA ALA A 14 15.26 -2.18 -20.89
C ALA A 14 15.03 -2.06 -19.39
N THR A 15 13.88 -1.50 -19.01
CA THR A 15 13.26 -1.84 -17.72
C THR A 15 12.37 -3.05 -17.95
N ALA A 16 12.98 -4.19 -18.29
CA ALA A 16 12.42 -5.48 -17.94
C ALA A 16 12.65 -5.62 -16.43
N ASP A 17 11.59 -5.46 -15.64
CA ASP A 17 10.81 -6.62 -15.22
C ASP A 17 11.63 -7.47 -14.26
N GLU A 18 11.60 -7.10 -12.99
CA GLU A 18 11.83 -8.00 -11.86
C GLU A 18 11.06 -7.45 -10.63
N THR A 19 9.76 -7.22 -10.78
CA THR A 19 8.85 -7.29 -9.62
C THR A 19 7.72 -8.28 -9.94
N ALA A 20 8.08 -9.44 -10.49
CA ALA A 20 7.25 -10.62 -10.42
C ALA A 20 7.38 -11.23 -9.02
N GLY A 21 6.94 -10.49 -8.01
CA GLY A 21 6.58 -11.01 -6.69
C GLY A 21 5.12 -11.43 -6.70
N ALA A 22 4.74 -12.31 -7.64
CA ALA A 22 3.45 -12.97 -7.59
C ALA A 22 3.47 -13.97 -6.42
N THR A 23 3.17 -13.48 -5.22
CA THR A 23 2.57 -14.30 -4.16
C THR A 23 1.13 -13.84 -4.06
N GLU A 24 0.33 -14.53 -4.87
CA GLU A 24 -1.11 -14.77 -4.84
C GLU A 24 -1.89 -14.08 -3.69
N ASP A 25 -2.90 -13.30 -4.10
CA ASP A 25 -3.75 -12.35 -3.35
C ASP A 25 -3.19 -10.94 -3.09
N GLY A 26 -2.52 -10.35 -4.10
CA GLY A 26 -2.31 -8.90 -4.17
C GLY A 26 -3.65 -8.15 -4.23
N SER A 27 -4.15 -7.74 -3.06
CA SER A 27 -5.39 -6.96 -2.94
C SER A 27 -5.06 -5.47 -2.88
N THR A 28 -5.96 -4.63 -3.37
CA THR A 28 -5.80 -3.17 -3.21
C THR A 28 -5.96 -2.80 -1.75
N CYS A 29 -4.96 -2.11 -1.19
CA CYS A 29 -5.05 -1.56 0.17
C CYS A 29 -6.18 -0.53 0.23
N GLN A 30 -7.17 -0.76 1.09
CA GLN A 30 -8.35 0.10 1.23
C GLN A 30 -8.03 1.44 1.92
N ASN A 31 -6.86 1.57 2.54
CA ASN A 31 -6.41 2.81 3.17
C ASN A 31 -5.65 3.74 2.20
N CYS A 32 -4.57 3.24 1.57
CA CYS A 32 -3.72 4.06 0.69
C CYS A 32 -3.94 3.86 -0.81
N GLY A 33 -4.69 2.84 -1.22
CA GLY A 33 -4.97 2.53 -2.63
C GLY A 33 -3.84 1.82 -3.37
N SER A 34 -2.76 1.41 -2.70
CA SER A 34 -1.70 0.61 -3.34
C SER A 34 -2.24 -0.74 -3.81
N ALA A 35 -2.00 -1.06 -5.09
CA ALA A 35 -2.37 -2.33 -5.71
C ALA A 35 -1.21 -3.34 -5.63
N ASP A 36 -1.54 -4.62 -5.82
CA ASP A 36 -0.55 -5.71 -5.89
C ASP A 36 0.34 -5.83 -4.64
N VAL A 37 -0.21 -5.48 -3.47
CA VAL A 37 0.46 -5.59 -2.16
C VAL A 37 -0.23 -6.60 -1.26
N GLY A 38 0.53 -7.24 -0.37
CA GLY A 38 -0.06 -8.05 0.70
C GLY A 38 -0.90 -7.18 1.63
N THR A 39 -2.08 -7.67 2.00
CA THR A 39 -3.01 -6.97 2.91
C THR A 39 -3.56 -7.90 3.97
N ASP A 40 -3.75 -7.36 5.18
CA ASP A 40 -4.35 -8.06 6.31
C ASP A 40 -5.71 -7.44 6.68
N PRO A 41 -6.69 -8.25 7.11
CA PRO A 41 -8.00 -7.78 7.55
C PRO A 41 -7.91 -7.09 8.92
N VAL A 42 -8.49 -5.89 9.02
CA VAL A 42 -8.46 -5.06 10.23
C VAL A 42 -9.76 -4.30 10.45
N HIS A 43 -10.00 -3.92 11.71
CA HIS A 43 -10.95 -2.87 12.08
C HIS A 43 -10.19 -1.54 12.25
N ARG A 44 -10.64 -0.48 11.56
CA ARG A 44 -10.06 0.85 11.70
C ARG A 44 -10.38 1.44 13.07
N VAL A 45 -9.40 2.05 13.72
CA VAL A 45 -9.59 2.76 14.99
C VAL A 45 -9.46 4.26 14.76
N TYR A 46 -10.48 5.01 15.16
CA TYR A 46 -10.48 6.47 15.17
C TYR A 46 -10.21 6.97 16.58
N LEU A 47 -9.13 7.71 16.75
CA LEU A 47 -8.77 8.34 18.02
C LEU A 47 -9.48 9.68 18.14
N SER A 48 -9.84 10.07 19.37
CA SER A 48 -10.40 11.40 19.62
C SER A 48 -9.36 12.48 19.30
N PRO A 49 -9.69 13.49 18.49
CA PRO A 49 -8.75 14.58 18.19
C PRO A 49 -8.41 15.42 19.43
N GLU A 50 -9.30 15.44 20.44
CA GLU A 50 -9.08 16.17 21.70
C GLU A 50 -8.16 15.40 22.66
N ALA A 51 -8.09 14.07 22.51
CA ALA A 51 -7.30 13.17 23.36
C ALA A 51 -6.85 11.94 22.55
N PRO A 52 -5.86 12.08 21.66
CA PRO A 52 -5.43 11.00 20.77
C PRO A 52 -4.71 9.85 21.50
N GLU A 53 -4.20 10.11 22.71
CA GLU A 53 -3.59 9.10 23.58
C GLU A 53 -4.60 8.32 24.43
N ASP A 54 -5.85 8.80 24.51
CA ASP A 54 -6.91 8.16 25.27
C ASP A 54 -7.58 7.08 24.41
N VAL A 55 -7.11 5.85 24.60
CA VAL A 55 -7.63 4.67 23.89
C VAL A 55 -9.04 4.30 24.33
N ASP A 56 -9.50 4.71 25.51
CA ASP A 56 -10.88 4.48 25.97
C ASP A 56 -11.88 5.38 25.24
N ALA A 57 -11.41 6.52 24.71
CA ALA A 57 -12.19 7.41 23.85
C ALA A 57 -12.17 6.99 22.36
N ALA A 58 -11.45 5.92 22.01
CA ALA A 58 -11.30 5.48 20.62
C ALA A 58 -12.58 4.81 20.10
N ILE A 59 -12.92 5.09 18.83
CA ILE A 59 -14.05 4.49 18.12
C ILE A 59 -13.51 3.45 17.15
N ILE A 60 -13.92 2.19 17.34
CA ILE A 60 -13.57 1.09 16.44
C ILE A 60 -14.67 0.95 15.39
N ALA A 61 -14.30 1.00 14.11
CA ALA A 61 -15.22 0.76 13.00
C ALA A 61 -15.55 -0.73 12.89
N ASP A 62 -16.85 -1.05 12.71
CA ASP A 62 -17.32 -2.43 12.54
C ASP A 62 -16.92 -3.03 11.18
N GLU A 63 -16.70 -2.17 10.17
CA GLU A 63 -16.25 -2.60 8.85
C GLU A 63 -14.86 -3.24 8.90
N ILE A 64 -14.73 -4.39 8.25
CA ILE A 64 -13.44 -5.04 8.01
C ILE A 64 -12.83 -4.46 6.74
N GLU A 65 -11.69 -3.80 6.90
CA GLU A 65 -10.86 -3.30 5.80
C GLU A 65 -9.61 -4.16 5.60
N ARG A 66 -9.03 -4.12 4.40
CA ARG A 66 -7.76 -4.79 4.06
C ARG A 66 -6.65 -3.78 3.87
N TRP A 67 -5.66 -3.81 4.75
CA TRP A 67 -4.57 -2.83 4.77
C TRP A 67 -3.21 -3.49 4.56
N CYS A 68 -2.33 -2.79 3.85
CA CYS A 68 -0.95 -3.23 3.66
C CYS A 68 -0.09 -2.99 4.92
N ALA A 69 1.03 -3.70 5.03
CA ALA A 69 1.95 -3.61 6.16
C ALA A 69 2.39 -2.17 6.50
N ALA A 70 2.57 -1.31 5.49
CA ALA A 70 2.91 0.10 5.70
C ALA A 70 1.77 0.86 6.40
N CYS A 71 0.51 0.63 6.01
CA CYS A 71 -0.64 1.25 6.68
C CYS A 71 -0.82 0.73 8.11
N LEU A 72 -0.63 -0.58 8.33
CA LEU A 72 -0.69 -1.15 9.68
C LEU A 72 0.35 -0.52 10.63
N ALA A 73 1.55 -0.22 10.13
CA ALA A 73 2.59 0.41 10.94
C ALA A 73 2.31 1.89 11.31
N ASN A 74 1.43 2.58 10.57
CA ASN A 74 1.24 4.03 10.72
C ASN A 74 -0.15 4.43 11.25
N TYR A 75 -1.15 3.57 11.08
CA TYR A 75 -2.53 3.91 11.40
C TYR A 75 -3.11 3.00 12.49
N PRO A 76 -3.84 3.56 13.48
CA PRO A 76 -4.49 2.77 14.52
C PRO A 76 -5.50 1.78 13.93
N HIS A 77 -5.38 0.52 14.34
CA HIS A 77 -6.22 -0.57 13.86
C HIS A 77 -6.27 -1.69 14.90
N GLN A 78 -7.26 -2.57 14.79
CA GLN A 78 -7.27 -3.85 15.48
C GLN A 78 -7.27 -5.01 14.46
N PRO A 79 -6.42 -6.04 14.66
CA PRO A 79 -6.44 -7.21 13.81
C PRO A 79 -7.74 -7.97 13.95
N VAL A 80 -8.31 -8.44 12.85
CA VAL A 80 -9.44 -9.37 12.89
C VAL A 80 -8.90 -10.73 13.31
N THR A 81 -9.10 -11.10 14.57
CA THR A 81 -8.80 -12.46 15.03
C THR A 81 -9.90 -13.38 14.53
N ALA A 82 -9.53 -14.39 13.74
CA ALA A 82 -10.44 -15.48 13.43
C ALA A 82 -10.74 -16.24 14.74
N GLY A 83 -11.98 -16.14 15.22
CA GLY A 83 -12.46 -16.89 16.38
C GLY A 83 -12.55 -18.39 16.14
#